data_AF-A0A427BF25-F1
#
_entry.id   AF-A0A427BF25-F1
#
_cell.length_a   1.000
_cell.length_b   1.000
_cell.length_c   1.000
_cell.angle_alpha   90.00
_cell.angle_beta   90.00
_cell.angle_gamma   90.00
#
_symmetry.space_group_name_H-M   'P 1'
#
loop_
_entity.id
_entity.type
_entity.pdbx_description
1 polymer ?
#
loop_
_entity_poly.entity_id
_entity_poly.type
_entity_poly.pdbx_seq_one_letter_code
_entity_poly.pdbx_strand_id
1 'polypeptide(L)'
;MSESLKSVDTRSLKRKFEGKGEMKDFTFTQIARNDFAVIYEKVYKNHLKKTFEVFEIKINSRFNLESYPTSKAFGVWAWDIETLEKAVFKFHEITKKVKERQ
;
A
#
# COMPACT_ATOMS: atom_id res chain seq x y z
N MET A 1 -34.33 10.20 0.54
CA MET A 1 -32.95 10.65 0.27
C MET A 1 -32.07 9.84 1.21
N SER A 2 -31.57 8.70 0.76
CA SER A 2 -30.29 8.51 0.06
C SER A 2 -29.18 8.18 1.06
N GLU A 3 -28.87 6.89 1.18
CA GLU A 3 -27.50 6.44 1.41
C GLU A 3 -27.37 5.08 0.72
N SER A 4 -27.13 5.12 -0.60
CA SER A 4 -26.56 3.97 -1.30
C SER A 4 -25.21 3.70 -0.64
N LEU A 5 -25.15 2.61 0.14
CA LEU A 5 -23.92 2.00 0.58
C LEU A 5 -23.07 1.74 -0.68
N LYS A 6 -22.09 2.62 -0.89
CA LYS A 6 -21.11 2.52 -1.97
C LYS A 6 -20.54 1.10 -1.90
N SER A 7 -20.72 0.34 -2.95
CA SER A 7 -20.06 -0.93 -3.17
C SER A 7 -18.58 -0.73 -2.89
N VAL A 8 -18.09 -1.24 -1.76
CA VAL A 8 -16.66 -1.32 -1.50
C VAL A 8 -16.13 -2.21 -2.61
N ASP A 9 -15.36 -1.64 -3.53
CA ASP A 9 -14.70 -2.41 -4.57
C ASP A 9 -13.71 -3.36 -3.88
N THR A 10 -14.16 -4.58 -3.60
CA THR A 10 -13.43 -5.54 -2.77
C THR A 10 -12.15 -6.02 -3.43
N ARG A 11 -11.96 -5.69 -4.72
CA ARG A 11 -10.82 -6.08 -5.55
C ARG A 11 -9.60 -5.20 -5.33
N SER A 12 -9.80 -3.97 -4.85
CA SER A 12 -8.73 -3.01 -4.63
C SER A 12 -8.31 -2.89 -3.17
N LEU A 13 -7.04 -2.57 -2.96
CA LEU A 13 -6.49 -2.21 -1.65
C LEU A 13 -7.27 -1.04 -1.06
N LYS A 14 -7.58 -1.16 0.24
CA LYS A 14 -8.37 -0.17 0.98
C LYS A 14 -7.60 1.13 1.11
N ARG A 15 -8.27 2.27 0.85
CA ARG A 15 -7.66 3.61 1.02
C ARG A 15 -7.12 3.85 2.43
N LYS A 16 -7.78 3.32 3.46
CA LYS A 16 -7.33 3.42 4.85
C LYS A 16 -7.70 2.15 5.62
N PHE A 17 -6.82 1.68 6.49
CA PHE A 17 -7.11 0.57 7.40
C PHE A 17 -6.20 0.61 8.63
N GLU A 18 -6.61 -0.12 9.67
CA GLU A 18 -5.81 -0.36 10.88
C GLU A 18 -5.10 -1.71 10.77
N GLY A 19 -3.86 -1.77 11.24
CA GLY A 19 -3.15 -3.04 11.30
C GLY A 19 -3.81 -4.01 12.29
N LYS A 20 -3.37 -5.27 12.24
CA LYS A 20 -3.86 -6.34 13.11
C LYS A 20 -2.69 -7.04 13.78
N GLY A 21 -2.93 -7.69 14.92
CA GLY A 21 -1.89 -8.40 15.67
C GLY A 21 -0.78 -7.46 16.12
N GLU A 22 0.46 -7.76 15.71
CA GLU A 22 1.65 -6.94 15.99
C GLU A 22 1.55 -5.52 15.42
N MET A 23 0.70 -5.30 14.40
CA MET A 23 0.51 -4.00 13.76
C MET A 23 -0.74 -3.23 14.24
N LYS A 24 -1.42 -3.67 15.31
CA LYS A 24 -2.72 -3.10 15.76
C LYS A 24 -2.71 -1.61 16.09
N ASP A 25 -1.54 -1.10 16.48
CA ASP A 25 -1.35 0.30 16.86
C ASP A 25 -0.88 1.16 15.68
N PHE A 26 -0.81 0.59 14.47
CA PHE A 26 -0.50 1.30 13.24
C PHE A 26 -1.75 1.56 12.41
N THR A 27 -1.82 2.76 11.85
CA THR A 27 -2.80 3.15 10.84
C THR A 27 -2.11 3.32 9.50
N PHE A 28 -2.72 2.77 8.46
CA PHE A 28 -2.22 2.80 7.10
C PHE A 28 -3.16 3.65 6.25
N THR A 29 -2.63 4.68 5.59
CA THR A 29 -3.39 5.57 4.69
C THR A 29 -2.72 5.62 3.34
N GLN A 30 -3.44 5.26 2.28
CA GLN A 30 -2.97 5.36 0.91
C GLN A 30 -2.87 6.84 0.52
N ILE A 31 -1.67 7.28 0.14
CA ILE A 31 -1.41 8.67 -0.25
C ILE A 31 -1.09 8.82 -1.74
N ALA A 32 -0.66 7.75 -2.40
CA ALA A 32 -0.45 7.73 -3.84
C ALA A 32 -0.68 6.31 -4.40
N ARG A 33 -1.18 6.22 -5.63
CA ARG A 33 -1.33 4.96 -6.38
C ARG A 33 -1.30 5.23 -7.88
N ASN A 34 -0.83 4.25 -8.64
CA ASN A 34 -1.13 4.09 -10.06
C ASN A 34 -1.47 2.61 -10.32
N ASP A 35 -1.45 2.18 -11.59
CA ASP A 35 -1.78 0.80 -11.98
C ASP A 35 -0.73 -0.24 -11.56
N PHE A 36 0.46 0.19 -11.16
CA PHE A 36 1.63 -0.68 -10.92
C PHE A 36 2.14 -0.65 -9.49
N ALA A 37 1.94 0.45 -8.77
CA ALA A 37 2.53 0.69 -7.46
C ALA A 37 1.60 1.51 -6.56
N VAL A 38 1.87 1.48 -5.26
CA VAL A 38 1.14 2.22 -4.24
C VAL A 38 2.07 2.68 -3.12
N ILE A 39 1.73 3.82 -2.50
CA ILE A 39 2.35 4.32 -1.27
C ILE A 39 1.30 4.38 -0.17
N TYR A 40 1.61 3.74 0.96
CA TYR A 40 0.89 3.88 2.22
C TYR A 40 1.72 4.69 3.22
N GLU A 41 1.13 5.75 3.77
CA GLU A 41 1.61 6.35 5.01
C GLU A 41 1.26 5.43 6.18
N LYS A 42 2.28 5.02 6.93
CA LYS A 42 2.17 4.23 8.16
C LYS A 42 2.42 5.13 9.35
N VAL A 43 1.41 5.29 10.20
CA VAL A 43 1.47 6.12 11.40
C VAL A 43 1.21 5.24 12.62
N TYR A 44 2.12 5.28 13.60
CA TYR A 44 1.87 4.66 14.89
C TYR A 44 1.05 5.60 15.77
N LYS A 45 -0.08 5.13 16.29
CA LYS A 45 -1.10 5.97 16.97
C LYS A 45 -0.53 6.86 18.08
N ASN A 46 0.51 6.40 18.78
CA ASN A 46 1.08 7.11 19.93
C ASN A 46 2.42 7.81 19.64
N HIS A 47 2.92 7.80 18.39
CA HIS A 47 4.22 8.41 18.06
C HIS A 47 4.06 9.41 16.90
N LEU A 48 4.86 10.47 16.94
CA LEU A 48 4.98 11.44 15.84
C LEU A 48 5.73 10.88 14.62
N LYS A 49 6.35 9.69 14.75
CA LYS A 49 7.08 9.07 13.65
C LYS A 49 6.10 8.41 12.69
N LYS A 50 6.16 8.84 11.44
CA LYS A 50 5.50 8.21 10.31
C LYS A 50 6.54 7.67 9.35
N THR A 51 6.25 6.51 8.75
CA THR A 51 7.04 5.96 7.64
C THR A 51 6.10 5.67 6.48
N PHE A 52 6.66 5.18 5.37
CA PHE A 52 5.96 4.99 4.11
C PHE A 52 6.23 3.60 3.58
N GLU A 53 5.18 2.80 3.43
CA GLU A 53 5.27 1.50 2.77
C GLU A 53 4.97 1.66 1.29
N VAL A 54 5.96 1.32 0.46
CA VAL A 54 5.90 1.44 -1.00
C VAL A 54 6.06 0.06 -1.61
N PHE A 55 5.14 -0.33 -2.50
CA PHE A 55 5.17 -1.66 -3.08
C PHE A 55 4.49 -1.76 -4.46
N GLU A 56 4.87 -2.80 -5.19
CA GLU A 56 4.25 -3.22 -6.45
C GLU A 56 2.83 -3.77 -6.21
N ILE A 57 1.86 -3.38 -7.03
CA ILE A 57 0.51 -3.94 -6.99
C ILE A 57 0.54 -5.33 -7.65
N LYS A 58 0.19 -6.36 -6.88
CA LYS A 58 0.07 -7.74 -7.37
C LYS A 58 -1.35 -8.24 -7.23
N ILE A 59 -1.88 -8.80 -8.31
CA ILE A 59 -3.21 -9.41 -8.32
C ILE A 59 -3.07 -10.89 -7.96
N ASN A 60 -3.78 -11.34 -6.93
CA ASN A 60 -3.93 -12.74 -6.63
C ASN A 60 -4.92 -13.36 -7.62
N SER A 61 -4.44 -14.16 -8.56
CA SER A 61 -5.25 -14.76 -9.64
C SER A 61 -6.38 -15.65 -9.13
N ARG A 62 -6.25 -16.26 -7.94
CA ARG A 62 -7.29 -17.13 -7.35
C ARG A 62 -8.52 -16.35 -6.91
N PHE A 63 -8.33 -15.11 -6.43
CA PHE A 63 -9.42 -14.30 -5.87
C PHE A 63 -9.69 -13.02 -6.69
N ASN A 64 -8.84 -12.74 -7.69
CA ASN A 64 -8.82 -11.51 -8.47
C ASN A 64 -8.79 -10.25 -7.59
N LEU A 65 -7.95 -10.27 -6.54
CA LEU A 65 -7.80 -9.19 -5.56
C LEU A 65 -6.36 -8.69 -5.53
N GLU A 66 -6.18 -7.39 -5.38
CA GLU A 66 -4.88 -6.80 -5.08
C GLU A 66 -4.38 -7.24 -3.71
N SER A 67 -3.13 -7.67 -3.65
CA SER A 67 -2.52 -8.21 -2.43
C SER A 67 -1.69 -7.15 -1.72
N TYR A 68 -1.92 -7.00 -0.42
CA TYR A 68 -1.00 -6.29 0.46
C TYR A 68 0.25 -7.16 0.69
N PRO A 69 1.47 -6.58 0.74
CA PRO A 69 2.68 -7.34 0.97
C PRO A 69 2.69 -8.08 2.30
N THR A 70 3.20 -9.31 2.27
CA THR A 70 3.56 -10.04 3.50
C THR A 70 4.93 -9.59 3.98
N SER A 71 5.32 -9.92 5.23
CA SER A 71 6.64 -9.58 5.76
C SER A 71 7.80 -10.07 4.86
N LYS A 72 7.64 -11.22 4.20
CA LYS A 72 8.63 -11.79 3.26
C LYS A 72 8.76 -11.03 1.94
N ALA A 73 7.82 -10.15 1.63
CA ALA A 73 7.84 -9.31 0.42
C ALA A 73 8.76 -8.10 0.56
N PHE A 74 9.04 -7.67 1.80
CA PHE A 74 9.87 -6.51 2.08
C PHE A 74 11.32 -6.81 1.67
N GLY A 75 11.90 -5.93 0.85
CA GLY A 75 13.18 -6.13 0.18
C GLY A 75 13.10 -6.80 -1.19
N VAL A 76 11.96 -7.40 -1.55
CA VAL A 76 11.75 -8.06 -2.86
C VAL A 76 10.88 -7.20 -3.78
N TRP A 77 9.66 -6.87 -3.35
CA TRP A 77 8.70 -6.05 -4.10
C TRP A 77 7.97 -5.02 -3.22
N ALA A 78 8.35 -4.92 -1.95
CA ALA A 78 7.87 -3.93 -0.99
C ALA A 78 9.03 -3.33 -0.20
N TRP A 79 8.86 -2.09 0.28
CA TRP A 79 9.86 -1.34 1.05
C TRP A 79 9.19 -0.47 2.10
N ASP A 80 9.78 -0.37 3.29
CA ASP A 80 9.42 0.61 4.32
C ASP A 80 10.46 1.72 4.33
N ILE A 81 10.01 2.97 4.15
CA ILE A 81 10.85 4.13 3.86
C ILE A 81 10.50 5.26 4.81
N GLU A 82 11.50 5.92 5.37
CA GLU A 82 11.28 6.92 6.43
C GLU A 82 10.81 8.29 5.92
N THR A 83 11.06 8.65 4.66
CA THR A 83 10.70 9.96 4.10
C THR A 83 9.82 9.84 2.86
N LEU A 84 8.89 10.79 2.71
CA LEU A 84 7.98 10.83 1.57
C LEU A 84 8.73 10.97 0.24
N GLU A 85 9.77 11.80 0.20
CA GLU A 85 10.58 12.00 -1.00
C GLU A 85 11.22 10.69 -1.49
N LYS A 86 11.85 9.93 -0.60
CA LYS A 86 12.42 8.62 -0.93
C LYS A 86 11.33 7.62 -1.33
N ALA A 87 10.15 7.70 -0.71
CA ALA A 87 9.02 6.85 -1.03
C ALA A 87 8.49 7.12 -2.45
N VAL A 88 8.38 8.40 -2.83
CA VAL A 88 7.99 8.83 -4.17
C VAL A 88 9.03 8.39 -5.21
N PHE A 89 10.32 8.56 -4.92
CA PHE A 89 11.39 8.04 -5.78
C PHE A 89 11.24 6.53 -6.00
N LYS A 90 11.06 5.76 -4.92
CA LYS A 90 10.88 4.30 -5.00
C LYS A 90 9.63 3.91 -5.78
N PHE A 91 8.54 4.65 -5.59
CA PHE A 91 7.29 4.44 -6.30
C PHE A 91 7.46 4.58 -7.82
N HIS A 92 8.19 5.62 -8.26
CA HIS A 92 8.52 5.80 -9.67
C HIS A 92 9.47 4.71 -10.19
N GLU A 93 10.45 4.29 -9.40
CA GLU A 93 11.33 3.16 -9.76
C GLU A 93 10.52 1.88 -10.01
N ILE A 94 9.61 1.51 -9.09
CA ILE A 94 8.77 0.31 -9.24
C ILE A 94 7.88 0.44 -10.47
N THR A 95 7.22 1.59 -10.62
CA THR A 95 6.35 1.88 -11.77
C THR A 95 7.08 1.65 -13.09
N LYS A 96 8.28 2.23 -13.23
CA LYS A 96 9.11 2.07 -14.43
C LYS A 96 9.50 0.61 -14.65
N LYS A 97 10.01 -0.07 -13.62
CA LYS A 97 10.44 -1.48 -13.69
C LYS A 97 9.31 -2.43 -14.08
N VAL A 98 8.09 -2.21 -13.57
CA VAL A 98 6.94 -3.05 -13.90
C VAL A 98 6.49 -2.80 -15.34
N LYS A 99 6.44 -1.53 -15.76
CA LYS A 99 6.09 -1.16 -17.13
C LYS A 99 7.07 -1.72 -18.18
N GLU A 100 8.35 -1.86 -17.84
CA GLU A 100 9.37 -2.45 -18.72
C GLU A 100 9.32 -3.99 -18.78
N ARG A 101 8.63 -4.65 -17.84
CA ARG A 101 8.46 -6.12 -17.81
C ARG A 101 7.20 -6.59 -18.54
N GLN A 102 6.28 -5.68 -18.83
CA GLN A 102 5.04 -5.94 -19.57
C GLN A 102 5.28 -5.77 -21.07
#